data_AF-A0A7S1S5N8-F1
#
_entry.id   AF-A0A7S1S5N8-F1
#
_cell.length_a   1.000
_cell.length_b   1.000
_cell.length_c   1.000
_cell.angle_alpha   90.00
_cell.angle_beta   90.00
_cell.angle_gamma   90.00
#
_symmetry.space_group_name_H-M   'P 1'
#
loop_
_entity.id
_entity.type
_entity.pdbx_description
1 polymer ?
#
loop_
_entity_poly.entity_id
_entity_poly.type
_entity_poly.pdbx_seq_one_letter_code
_entity_poly.pdbx_strand_id
1 'polypeptide(L)'
;RGRGGAGEGPSLRATRTSLLGAEELWVSGCSGPFEKCIISRCCKDPSTKCFSKDPAWAVCKPTCTPGIDRSEAKKLQTPWSCKTLRPDNKCSGYGDNCTHTGCCKDPRFTCFYKDSGWAECRQECTPGEVHKDEPKDVRRPWSCVPVGAGRPPKEQKEQKE
;
A
#
# COMPACT_ATOMS: atom_id res chain seq x y z
N ARG A 1 38.74 -33.94 3.54
CA ARG A 1 38.32 -34.04 2.12
C ARG A 1 36.90 -34.58 2.15
N GLY A 2 35.83 -34.00 1.63
CA GLY A 2 35.59 -32.95 0.64
C GLY A 2 34.19 -33.29 0.09
N ARG A 3 33.27 -32.32 0.05
CA ARG A 3 31.85 -32.45 -0.30
C ARG A 3 31.62 -32.75 -1.79
N GLY A 4 30.42 -33.27 -2.09
CA GLY A 4 29.72 -33.16 -3.39
C GLY A 4 29.12 -34.50 -3.82
N GLY A 5 27.86 -34.64 -4.24
CA GLY A 5 26.74 -33.74 -4.44
C GLY A 5 25.57 -34.59 -4.96
N ALA A 6 24.33 -34.20 -4.67
CA ALA A 6 23.14 -34.74 -5.33
C ALA A 6 22.23 -33.57 -5.67
N GLY A 7 21.95 -33.39 -6.95
CA GLY A 7 21.00 -32.42 -7.44
C GLY A 7 19.59 -32.95 -7.27
N GLU A 8 18.71 -32.11 -6.74
CA GLU A 8 17.27 -32.29 -6.83
C GLU A 8 16.66 -30.92 -7.18
N GLY A 9 16.11 -30.83 -8.39
CA GLY A 9 15.27 -29.71 -8.80
C GLY A 9 13.88 -29.85 -8.16
N PRO A 10 13.25 -28.76 -7.71
CA PRO A 10 11.91 -28.85 -7.14
C PRO A 10 10.88 -29.16 -8.22
N SER A 11 10.30 -30.35 -8.08
CA SER A 11 9.09 -30.85 -8.74
C SER A 11 7.91 -29.88 -8.54
N LEU A 12 7.50 -29.21 -9.62
CA LEU A 12 6.26 -28.43 -9.69
C LEU A 12 5.05 -29.36 -9.57
N ARG A 13 4.55 -29.58 -8.35
CA ARG A 13 3.17 -30.05 -8.15
C ARG A 13 2.27 -28.83 -8.07
N ALA A 14 1.67 -28.49 -9.21
CA ALA A 14 0.59 -27.51 -9.29
C ALA A 14 -0.68 -28.11 -8.66
N THR A 15 -0.92 -27.82 -7.39
CA THR A 15 -2.24 -28.02 -6.79
C THR A 15 -3.20 -26.99 -7.38
N ARG A 16 -4.18 -27.48 -8.14
CA ARG A 16 -5.36 -26.73 -8.58
C ARG A 16 -6.18 -26.38 -7.34
N THR A 17 -6.21 -25.11 -6.96
CA THR A 17 -7.15 -24.58 -5.95
C THR A 17 -7.92 -23.42 -6.54
N SER A 18 -9.24 -23.61 -6.56
CA SER A 18 -10.36 -22.71 -6.85
C SER A 18 -10.09 -21.29 -7.33
N LEU A 19 -10.62 -21.02 -8.53
CA LEU A 19 -11.16 -19.73 -8.94
C LEU A 19 -12.30 -19.35 -7.98
N LEU A 20 -12.09 -18.34 -7.12
CA LEU A 20 -13.05 -17.40 -6.52
C LEU A 20 -12.32 -16.61 -5.42
N GLY A 21 -12.13 -15.30 -5.60
CA GLY A 21 -11.75 -14.37 -4.52
C GLY A 21 -10.26 -14.04 -4.39
N ALA A 22 -9.64 -13.50 -5.43
CA ALA A 22 -8.52 -12.57 -5.25
C ALA A 22 -9.09 -11.15 -5.09
N GLU A 23 -9.88 -10.93 -4.03
CA GLU A 23 -10.12 -9.58 -3.52
C GLU A 23 -8.86 -9.16 -2.76
N GLU A 24 -8.01 -8.44 -3.48
CA GLU A 24 -7.23 -7.29 -3.02
C GLU A 24 -6.80 -7.34 -1.55
N LEU A 25 -5.86 -8.25 -1.26
CA LEU A 25 -4.94 -8.04 -0.15
C LEU A 25 -4.17 -6.75 -0.46
N TRP A 26 -4.61 -5.63 0.15
CA TRP A 26 -3.88 -4.38 0.21
C TRP A 26 -2.43 -4.64 0.58
N VAL A 27 -1.56 -4.69 -0.42
CA VAL A 27 -0.13 -4.48 -0.19
C VAL A 27 0.03 -2.98 0.01
N SER A 28 -0.27 -2.51 1.22
CA SER A 28 0.13 -1.20 1.73
C SER A 28 1.65 -1.19 1.94
N GLY A 29 2.39 -1.29 0.84
CA GLY A 29 3.83 -1.38 0.82
C GLY A 29 4.39 -0.87 -0.50
N CYS A 30 5.54 -0.23 -0.42
CA CYS A 30 6.28 0.19 -1.60
C CYS A 30 6.78 -1.03 -2.39
N SER A 31 6.92 -0.91 -3.70
CA SER A 31 7.39 -1.99 -4.57
C SER A 31 8.92 -2.14 -4.49
N GLY A 32 9.43 -3.37 -4.63
CA GLY A 32 10.86 -3.63 -4.72
C GLY A 32 11.48 -3.16 -6.04
N PRO A 33 12.82 -3.21 -6.16
CA PRO A 33 13.51 -2.91 -7.42
C PRO A 33 12.97 -3.78 -8.57
N PHE A 34 12.70 -3.15 -9.72
CA PHE A 34 12.13 -3.74 -10.92
C PHE A 34 10.72 -4.34 -10.78
N GLU A 35 10.09 -4.24 -9.61
CA GLU A 35 8.70 -4.65 -9.41
C GLU A 35 7.71 -3.60 -9.91
N LYS A 36 6.48 -4.05 -10.21
CA LYS A 36 5.40 -3.16 -10.61
C LYS A 36 5.04 -2.21 -9.49
N CYS A 37 5.04 -0.92 -9.80
CA CYS A 37 4.69 0.16 -8.87
C CYS A 37 3.55 1.04 -9.40
N ILE A 38 2.81 0.59 -10.43
CA ILE A 38 1.74 1.39 -11.03
C ILE A 38 0.61 1.73 -10.03
N ILE A 39 0.35 0.84 -9.07
CA ILE A 39 -0.65 1.02 -8.00
C ILE A 39 -0.02 1.75 -6.80
N SER A 40 1.05 1.19 -6.22
CA SER A 40 1.70 1.73 -5.02
C SER A 40 2.35 3.10 -5.25
N ARG A 41 2.82 3.34 -6.47
CA ARG A 41 3.61 4.50 -6.92
C ARG A 41 4.81 4.81 -6.01
N CYS A 42 5.24 3.83 -5.24
CA CYS A 42 6.30 3.92 -4.25
C CYS A 42 7.32 2.80 -4.48
N CYS A 43 8.58 3.09 -4.17
CA CYS A 43 9.68 2.13 -4.24
C CYS A 43 10.33 1.98 -2.86
N LYS A 44 10.67 0.74 -2.47
CA LYS A 44 11.32 0.46 -1.17
C LYS A 44 12.73 1.03 -1.12
N ASP A 45 13.43 0.98 -2.24
CA ASP A 45 14.81 1.46 -2.35
C ASP A 45 14.81 2.96 -2.69
N PRO A 46 15.41 3.82 -1.85
CA PRO A 46 15.45 5.27 -2.07
C PRO A 46 16.27 5.69 -3.30
N SER A 47 17.14 4.82 -3.82
CA SER A 47 17.90 5.04 -5.06
C SER A 47 17.06 4.82 -6.32
N THR A 48 15.85 4.26 -6.18
CA THR A 48 14.94 3.97 -7.29
C THR A 48 13.71 4.85 -7.28
N LYS A 49 13.14 5.08 -8.47
CA LYS A 49 11.88 5.80 -8.64
C LYS A 49 10.92 4.95 -9.45
N CYS A 50 9.62 5.12 -9.22
CA CYS A 50 8.60 4.45 -10.00
C CYS A 50 8.45 5.15 -11.35
N PHE A 51 8.90 4.53 -12.43
CA PHE A 51 8.83 5.10 -13.77
C PHE A 51 7.78 4.37 -14.60
N SER A 52 6.86 5.11 -15.21
CA SER A 52 5.88 4.53 -16.12
C SER A 52 6.47 4.25 -17.49
N LYS A 53 6.08 3.11 -18.05
CA LYS A 53 6.19 2.85 -19.47
C LYS A 53 4.97 3.45 -20.15
N ASP A 54 3.81 2.96 -19.75
CA ASP A 54 2.47 3.31 -20.24
C ASP A 54 1.48 3.34 -19.06
N PRO A 55 0.18 3.67 -19.27
CA PRO A 55 -0.80 3.73 -18.20
C PRO A 55 -1.03 2.42 -17.43
N ALA A 56 -0.67 1.26 -18.00
CA ALA A 56 -0.84 -0.05 -17.38
C ALA A 56 0.45 -0.62 -16.77
N TRP A 57 1.60 0.03 -17.01
CA TRP A 57 2.90 -0.49 -16.60
C TRP A 57 3.82 0.59 -16.04
N ALA A 58 4.31 0.38 -14.81
CA ALA A 58 5.36 1.17 -14.18
C ALA A 58 6.20 0.30 -13.26
N VAL A 59 7.52 0.57 -13.20
CA VAL A 59 8.46 -0.20 -12.37
C VAL A 59 9.42 0.69 -11.60
N CYS A 60 9.90 0.19 -10.47
CA CYS A 60 10.95 0.82 -9.69
C CYS A 60 12.30 0.61 -10.35
N LYS A 61 12.94 1.67 -10.84
CA LYS A 61 14.28 1.59 -11.43
C LYS A 61 15.10 2.86 -11.13
N PRO A 62 16.44 2.79 -11.15
CA PRO A 62 17.28 3.94 -10.84
C PRO A 62 17.19 5.03 -11.92
N THR A 63 17.09 4.63 -13.19
CA THR A 63 17.08 5.54 -14.35
C THR A 63 16.02 5.13 -15.36
N CYS A 64 15.53 6.11 -16.15
CA CYS A 64 14.58 5.87 -17.23
C CYS A 64 14.90 6.76 -18.43
N THR A 65 15.02 6.15 -19.61
CA THR A 65 15.21 6.86 -20.87
C THR A 65 13.90 6.80 -21.67
N PRO A 66 13.30 7.96 -22.03
CA PRO A 66 12.09 7.96 -22.85
C PRO A 66 12.29 7.28 -24.20
N GLY A 67 11.25 6.61 -24.70
CA GLY A 67 11.27 5.91 -25.98
C GLY A 67 11.44 4.39 -25.87
N ILE A 68 11.80 3.74 -26.98
CA ILE A 68 11.93 2.28 -27.07
C ILE A 68 13.24 1.83 -26.44
N ASP A 69 13.16 0.96 -25.43
CA ASP A 69 14.33 0.26 -24.91
C ASP A 69 14.61 -0.98 -25.76
N ARG A 70 15.69 -0.94 -26.55
CA ARG A 70 16.09 -2.04 -27.44
C ARG A 70 16.70 -3.24 -26.70
N SER A 71 17.00 -3.09 -25.41
CA SER A 71 17.49 -4.20 -24.57
C SER A 71 16.37 -5.14 -24.13
N GLU A 72 15.11 -4.68 -24.18
CA GLU A 72 13.94 -5.51 -23.89
C GLU A 72 13.69 -6.52 -25.02
N ALA A 73 13.06 -7.65 -24.69
CA ALA A 73 12.58 -8.60 -25.68
C ALA A 73 11.69 -7.92 -26.71
N LYS A 74 11.81 -8.27 -28.00
CA LYS A 74 11.14 -7.57 -29.12
C LYS A 74 9.63 -7.37 -28.94
N LYS A 75 8.94 -8.31 -28.29
CA LYS A 75 7.50 -8.24 -27.96
C LYS A 75 7.13 -7.22 -26.87
N LEU A 76 8.11 -6.78 -26.09
CA LEU A 76 7.97 -5.81 -25.00
C LEU A 76 8.49 -4.42 -25.39
N GLN A 77 9.07 -4.23 -26.58
CA GLN A 77 9.64 -2.97 -27.03
C GLN A 77 8.56 -1.93 -27.34
N THR A 78 7.91 -1.41 -26.31
CA THR A 78 6.95 -0.30 -26.34
C THR A 78 7.57 0.94 -25.72
N PRO A 79 7.11 2.15 -26.09
CA PRO A 79 7.75 3.38 -25.66
C PRO A 79 7.57 3.61 -24.17
N TRP A 80 8.67 3.89 -23.49
CA TRP A 80 8.64 4.40 -22.13
C TRP A 80 8.30 5.89 -22.14
N SER A 81 7.25 6.25 -21.42
CA SER A 81 6.97 7.66 -21.09
C SER A 81 7.94 8.22 -20.07
N CYS A 82 8.51 7.37 -19.21
CA CYS A 82 9.39 7.75 -18.10
C CYS A 82 8.82 8.80 -17.14
N LYS A 83 7.50 8.96 -17.12
CA LYS A 83 6.84 9.78 -16.10
C LYS A 83 7.13 9.14 -14.75
N THR A 84 7.68 9.93 -13.83
CA THR A 84 7.87 9.50 -12.45
C THR A 84 6.52 9.49 -11.77
N LEU A 85 6.11 8.33 -11.29
CA LEU A 85 4.95 8.17 -10.41
C LEU A 85 5.42 8.33 -8.97
N ARG A 86 4.59 9.02 -8.20
CA ARG A 86 4.72 9.12 -6.75
C ARG A 86 3.36 8.80 -6.16
N PRO A 87 3.30 8.35 -4.90
CA PRO A 87 2.03 8.32 -4.18
C PRO A 87 1.39 9.69 -4.33
N ASP A 88 0.07 9.74 -4.51
CA ASP A 88 -0.62 11.01 -4.49
C ASP A 88 -0.38 11.61 -3.09
N ASN A 89 0.55 12.55 -2.96
CA ASN A 89 0.82 13.32 -1.74
C ASN A 89 -0.35 14.28 -1.41
N LYS A 90 -1.55 13.99 -1.92
CA LYS A 90 -2.77 14.68 -1.56
C LYS A 90 -3.14 14.19 -0.18
N CYS A 91 -2.65 14.91 0.83
CA CYS A 91 -3.11 14.71 2.18
C CYS A 91 -4.62 14.99 2.28
N SER A 92 -5.26 14.35 3.23
CA SER A 92 -6.69 14.50 3.50
C SER A 92 -6.97 15.85 4.19
N GLY A 93 -8.13 16.45 3.92
CA GLY A 93 -8.58 17.64 4.65
C GLY A 93 -9.03 17.28 6.07
N TYR A 94 -9.36 18.30 6.87
CA TYR A 94 -9.99 18.09 8.18
C TYR A 94 -11.28 17.28 8.03
N GLY A 95 -11.48 16.25 8.86
CA GLY A 95 -12.67 15.40 8.79
C GLY A 95 -12.69 14.40 7.62
N ASP A 96 -11.75 14.49 6.67
CA ASP A 96 -11.67 13.55 5.55
C ASP A 96 -11.01 12.25 6.00
N ASN A 97 -11.44 11.13 5.39
CA ASN A 97 -10.80 9.85 5.56
C ASN A 97 -9.33 9.93 5.11
N CYS A 98 -8.43 9.63 6.04
CA CYS A 98 -6.99 9.65 5.81
C CYS A 98 -6.35 8.27 5.98
N THR A 99 -7.14 7.19 6.09
CA THR A 99 -6.64 5.80 6.14
C THR A 99 -5.68 5.50 4.99
N HIS A 100 -5.96 6.05 3.81
CA HIS A 100 -5.15 5.83 2.60
C HIS A 100 -4.03 6.84 2.41
N THR A 101 -4.25 8.09 2.80
CA THR A 101 -3.28 9.17 2.57
C THR A 101 -2.23 9.22 3.67
N GLY A 102 -2.58 8.80 4.89
CA GLY A 102 -1.71 8.79 6.06
C GLY A 102 -1.23 10.18 6.52
N CYS A 103 -1.75 11.25 5.92
CA CYS A 103 -1.33 12.62 6.18
C CYS A 103 -2.49 13.60 6.04
N CYS A 104 -2.36 14.74 6.72
CA CYS A 104 -3.34 15.82 6.71
C CYS A 104 -2.80 17.06 6.00
N LYS A 105 -3.67 17.79 5.30
CA LYS A 105 -3.28 19.02 4.57
C LYS A 105 -2.76 20.10 5.51
N ASP A 106 -3.39 20.24 6.67
CA ASP A 106 -2.96 21.15 7.72
C ASP A 106 -2.02 20.40 8.66
N PRO A 107 -0.78 20.90 8.88
CA PRO A 107 0.20 20.25 9.75
C PRO A 107 -0.20 20.24 11.24
N ARG A 108 -1.23 21.00 11.65
CA ARG A 108 -1.77 20.96 13.01
C ARG A 108 -2.67 19.73 13.24
N PHE A 109 -3.05 19.02 12.19
CA PHE A 109 -3.88 17.83 12.30
C PHE A 109 -3.04 16.57 12.18
N THR A 110 -3.45 15.56 12.94
CA THR A 110 -2.91 14.22 12.88
C THR A 110 -4.00 13.29 12.35
N CYS A 111 -3.60 12.38 11.47
CA CYS A 111 -4.48 11.35 10.97
C CYS A 111 -4.60 10.25 12.03
N PHE A 112 -5.75 10.18 12.70
CA PHE A 112 -5.99 9.26 13.81
C PHE A 112 -6.98 8.17 13.42
N TYR A 113 -6.67 6.93 13.77
CA TYR A 113 -7.60 5.82 13.59
C TYR A 113 -8.78 5.93 14.57
N LYS A 114 -9.99 5.88 14.02
CA LYS A 114 -11.16 5.48 14.80
C LYS A 114 -11.08 3.98 15.05
N ASP A 115 -11.04 3.21 13.97
CA ASP A 115 -10.96 1.76 13.94
C ASP A 115 -10.10 1.27 12.75
N SER A 116 -10.08 -0.03 12.46
CA SER A 116 -9.25 -0.59 11.38
C SER A 116 -9.66 -0.17 9.96
N GLY A 117 -10.90 0.27 9.77
CA GLY A 117 -11.45 0.71 8.49
C GLY A 117 -11.45 2.22 8.29
N TRP A 118 -11.43 3.00 9.38
CA TRP A 118 -11.53 4.47 9.31
C TRP A 118 -10.47 5.19 10.13
N ALA A 119 -9.82 6.16 9.49
CA ALA A 119 -8.98 7.17 10.12
C ALA A 119 -9.33 8.53 9.56
N GLU A 120 -9.18 9.56 10.39
CA GLU A 120 -9.59 10.92 10.06
C GLU A 120 -8.57 11.96 10.52
N CYS A 121 -8.45 13.04 9.76
CA CYS A 121 -7.62 14.18 10.13
C CYS A 121 -8.31 15.02 11.19
N ARG A 122 -7.79 14.95 12.43
CA ARG A 122 -8.29 15.70 13.58
C ARG A 122 -7.14 16.42 14.30
N GLN A 123 -7.46 17.53 14.95
CA GLN A 123 -6.49 18.24 15.80
C GLN A 123 -6.29 17.51 17.12
N GLU A 124 -7.37 16.98 17.67
CA GLU A 124 -7.41 16.26 18.94
C GLU A 124 -8.18 14.95 18.76
N CYS A 125 -7.80 13.94 19.54
CA CYS A 125 -8.45 12.65 19.55
C CYS A 125 -8.48 12.11 20.98
N THR A 126 -9.66 11.71 21.44
CA THR A 126 -9.86 11.14 22.78
C THR A 126 -10.05 9.62 22.66
N PRO A 127 -9.12 8.79 23.16
CA PRO A 127 -9.28 7.33 23.10
C PRO A 127 -10.56 6.87 23.78
N GLY A 128 -11.29 5.96 23.14
CA GLY A 128 -12.56 5.42 23.65
C GLY A 128 -13.79 6.30 23.40
N GLU A 129 -13.63 7.49 22.82
CA GLU A 129 -14.75 8.37 22.49
C GLU A 129 -15.70 7.69 21.49
N VAL A 130 -17.01 7.79 21.70
CA VAL A 130 -18.04 7.22 20.81
C VAL A 130 -19.05 8.31 20.46
N HIS A 131 -19.21 8.60 19.17
CA HIS A 131 -20.19 9.59 18.70
C HIS A 131 -21.58 8.96 18.68
N LYS A 132 -22.46 9.39 19.59
CA LYS A 132 -23.80 8.80 19.77
C LYS A 132 -24.78 9.12 18.63
N ASP A 133 -24.46 10.08 17.78
CA ASP A 133 -25.29 10.47 16.65
C ASP A 133 -25.02 9.64 15.38
N GLU A 134 -23.95 8.84 15.38
CA GLU A 134 -23.63 7.94 14.27
C GLU A 134 -24.57 6.72 14.23
N PRO A 135 -24.87 6.16 13.04
CA PRO A 135 -25.59 4.90 12.92
C PRO A 135 -24.93 3.78 13.74
N LYS A 136 -25.73 2.92 14.39
CA LYS A 136 -25.24 1.91 15.35
C LYS A 136 -24.23 0.93 14.74
N ASP A 137 -24.31 0.69 13.44
CA ASP A 137 -23.45 -0.21 12.67
C ASP A 137 -22.02 0.32 12.52
N VAL A 138 -21.83 1.64 12.38
CA VAL A 138 -20.52 2.30 12.23
C VAL A 138 -20.04 3.01 13.50
N ARG A 139 -20.89 3.05 14.53
CA ARG A 139 -20.57 3.59 15.85
C ARG A 139 -19.49 2.71 16.50
N ARG A 140 -18.28 3.27 16.62
CA ARG A 140 -17.10 2.60 17.18
C ARG A 140 -16.30 3.57 18.04
N PRO A 141 -15.62 3.08 19.10
CA PRO A 141 -14.73 3.91 19.89
C PRO A 141 -13.51 4.34 19.08
N TRP A 142 -13.05 5.57 19.29
CA TRP A 142 -11.81 6.03 18.67
C TRP A 142 -10.59 5.37 19.31
N SER A 143 -9.70 4.76 18.50
CA SER A 143 -8.42 4.23 18.98
C SER A 143 -7.36 5.31 19.18
N CYS A 144 -7.45 6.41 18.44
CA CYS A 144 -6.50 7.54 18.44
C CYS A 144 -5.05 7.16 18.14
N VAL A 145 -4.81 6.01 17.49
CA VAL A 145 -3.48 5.66 16.98
C VAL A 145 -3.20 6.50 15.73
N PRO A 146 -2.08 7.23 15.64
CA PRO A 146 -1.69 7.92 14.42
C PRO A 146 -1.40 6.93 13.28
N VAL A 147 -1.89 7.20 12.07
CA VAL A 147 -1.73 6.32 10.89
C VAL A 147 -0.27 6.09 10.48
N GLY A 148 0.66 6.95 10.92
CA GLY A 148 2.11 6.77 10.74
C GLY A 148 2.85 6.09 11.91
N ALA A 149 2.21 5.91 13.07
CA ALA A 149 2.84 5.38 14.28
C ALA A 149 2.57 3.88 14.51
N GLY A 150 1.60 3.29 13.79
CA GLY A 150 1.26 1.87 13.89
C GLY A 150 -0.12 1.53 13.36
N ARG A 151 -0.47 0.24 13.38
CA ARG A 151 -1.82 -0.25 13.05
C ARG A 151 -2.72 -0.08 14.29
N PRO A 152 -4.01 0.29 14.16
CA PRO A 152 -4.87 0.39 15.33
C PRO A 152 -5.04 -1.00 15.96
N PRO A 153 -5.28 -1.09 17.28
CA PRO A 153 -5.64 -2.34 17.92
C PRO A 153 -6.83 -2.97 17.19
N LYS A 154 -6.74 -4.27 16.90
CA LYS A 154 -7.88 -5.01 16.34
C LYS A 154 -9.02 -4.96 17.35
N GLU A 155 -10.22 -4.62 16.86
CA GLU A 155 -11.46 -4.49 17.61
C GLU A 155 -11.58 -5.54 18.72
N GLN A 156 -11.50 -5.11 19.99
CA GLN A 156 -11.87 -5.96 21.11
C GLN A 156 -13.39 -6.07 21.06
N LYS A 157 -13.90 -7.17 20.51
CA LYS A 157 -15.27 -7.59 20.79
C LYS A 157 -15.35 -7.81 22.29
N GLU A 158 -16.00 -6.90 22.99
CA GLU A 158 -16.39 -7.07 24.38
C GLU A 158 -17.15 -8.40 24.49
N GLN A 159 -16.52 -9.37 25.15
CA GLN A 159 -17.18 -10.60 25.56
C GLN A 159 -18.15 -10.21 26.66
N LYS A 160 -19.40 -10.00 26.27
CA LYS A 160 -20.50 -9.95 27.22
C LYS A 160 -20.78 -11.38 27.66
N GLU A 161 -20.28 -11.76 28.83
CA GLU A 161 -20.82 -12.89 29.62
C GLU A 161 -22.32 -12.70 29.88
#